data_AF-A0A6G9ZB24-F1
#
_entry.id   AF-A0A6G9ZB24-F1
#
_cell.length_a   1.000
_cell.length_b   1.000
_cell.length_c   1.000
_cell.angle_alpha   90.00
_cell.angle_beta   90.00
_cell.angle_gamma   90.00
#
_symmetry.space_group_name_H-M   'P 1'
#
loop_
_entity.id
_entity.type
_entity.pdbx_description
1 polymer ?
#
loop_
_entity_poly.entity_id
_entity_poly.type
_entity_poly.pdbx_seq_one_letter_code
_entity_poly.pdbx_strand_id
1 'polypeptide(L)' 'MPDLTRLEWARLNLEQVRAQLIDAAAFGKRLPPEQLERAAEKIAESLRVFAEETRGGQRAVGPPHMGCLDYRGKRR' A
#
# COMPACT_ATOMS: atom_id res chain seq x y z
N MET A 1 -20.06 15.99 -3.62
CA MET A 1 -19.07 15.20 -2.86
C MET A 1 -17.78 15.31 -3.63
N PRO A 2 -16.68 15.84 -3.08
CA PRO A 2 -15.42 15.84 -3.81
C PRO A 2 -15.02 14.38 -4.08
N ASP A 3 -14.62 14.10 -5.30
CA ASP A 3 -14.12 12.77 -5.67
C ASP A 3 -12.81 12.53 -4.92
N LEU A 4 -12.80 11.51 -4.06
CA LEU A 4 -11.60 11.12 -3.33
C LEU A 4 -10.53 10.68 -4.34
N THR A 5 -9.29 11.15 -4.15
CA THR A 5 -8.17 10.57 -4.90
C THR A 5 -8.02 9.09 -4.51
N ARG A 6 -7.46 8.26 -5.41
CA ARG A 6 -7.19 6.84 -5.13
C ARG A 6 -6.39 6.65 -3.84
N LEU A 7 -5.42 7.52 -3.58
CA LEU A 7 -4.56 7.46 -2.40
C LEU A 7 -5.32 7.85 -1.11
N GLU A 8 -6.19 8.86 -1.16
CA GLU A 8 -7.05 9.21 -0.02
C GLU A 8 -8.06 8.10 0.28
N TRP A 9 -8.65 7.49 -0.76
CA TRP A 9 -9.53 6.34 -0.61
C TRP A 9 -8.81 5.15 0.05
N ALA A 10 -7.61 4.81 -0.40
CA ALA A 10 -6.79 3.74 0.18
C ALA A 10 -6.43 4.03 1.64
N ARG A 11 -6.11 5.28 1.97
CA ARG A 11 -5.85 5.70 3.35
C ARG A 11 -7.07 5.53 4.24
N LEU A 12 -8.25 5.97 3.79
CA LEU A 12 -9.49 5.86 4.56
C LEU A 12 -9.87 4.40 4.85
N ASN A 13 -9.67 3.50 3.88
CA ASN A 13 -9.88 2.07 4.08
C ASN A 13 -8.98 1.48 5.17
N LEU A 14 -7.68 1.81 5.16
CA LEU A 14 -6.76 1.33 6.18
C LEU A 14 -7.11 1.87 7.57
N GLU A 15 -7.46 3.14 7.69
CA GLU A 15 -7.89 3.72 8.97
C GLU A 15 -9.18 3.09 9.48
N GLN A 16 -10.14 2.80 8.60
CA GLN A 16 -11.37 2.12 8.99
C GLN A 16 -11.10 0.71 9.53
N VAL A 17 -10.29 -0.08 8.83
CA VAL A 17 -9.93 -1.43 9.27
C VAL A 17 -9.14 -1.38 10.58
N ARG A 18 -8.19 -0.46 10.71
CA ARG A 18 -7.43 -0.24 11.95
C ARG A 18 -8.36 0.08 13.12
N ALA A 19 -9.31 1.00 12.94
CA ALA A 19 -10.26 1.36 13.99
C ALA A 19 -11.12 0.16 14.40
N GLN A 20 -11.61 -0.62 13.45
CA GLN A 20 -12.40 -1.83 13.71
C GLN A 20 -11.60 -2.88 14.51
N LEU A 21 -10.34 -3.10 14.16
CA LEU A 21 -9.47 -4.06 14.85
C LEU A 21 -9.12 -3.60 16.26
N ILE A 22 -8.82 -2.31 16.45
CA ILE A 22 -8.55 -1.73 17.78
C ILE A 22 -9.79 -1.82 18.67
N ASP A 23 -10.96 -1.46 18.16
CA ASP A 23 -12.23 -1.56 18.88
C ASP A 23 -12.54 -3.01 19.28
N ALA A 24 -12.32 -3.97 18.37
CA ALA A 24 -12.48 -5.37 18.69
C ALA A 24 -11.51 -5.86 19.78
N ALA A 25 -10.24 -5.48 19.69
CA ALA A 25 -9.23 -5.84 20.67
C ALA A 25 -9.46 -5.19 22.04
N ALA A 26 -9.85 -3.92 22.07
CA ALA A 26 -10.04 -3.15 23.31
C ALA A 26 -11.27 -3.63 24.10
N PHE A 27 -12.33 -4.05 23.42
CA PHE A 27 -13.59 -4.44 24.05
C PHE A 27 -13.88 -5.94 23.98
N GLY A 28 -12.92 -6.75 23.52
CA GLY A 28 -13.08 -8.21 23.38
C GLY A 28 -14.18 -8.62 22.39
N LYS A 29 -14.51 -7.76 21.42
CA LYS A 29 -15.56 -8.05 20.43
C LYS A 29 -15.04 -9.12 19.48
N ARG A 30 -15.87 -10.13 19.22
CA ARG A 30 -15.60 -11.08 18.15
C ARG A 30 -15.96 -10.46 16.81
N LEU A 31 -14.98 -10.41 15.92
CA LEU A 31 -15.23 -10.17 14.51
C LEU A 31 -15.58 -11.52 13.86
N PRO A 32 -16.73 -11.64 13.19
CA PRO A 32 -17.06 -12.86 12.46
C PRO A 32 -16.10 -13.03 11.26
N PRO A 33 -15.89 -14.28 10.79
CA PRO A 33 -14.95 -14.57 9.72
C PRO A 33 -15.13 -13.69 8.47
N GLU A 34 -16.38 -13.43 8.07
CA GLU A 34 -16.69 -12.65 6.88
C GLU A 34 -16.29 -11.17 7.05
N GLN A 35 -16.29 -10.64 8.27
CA GLN A 35 -15.78 -9.30 8.53
C GLN A 35 -14.25 -9.25 8.48
N LEU A 36 -13.59 -10.32 8.93
CA LEU A 36 -12.13 -10.44 8.84
C LEU A 36 -11.67 -10.58 7.38
N GLU A 37 -12.39 -11.36 6.58
CA GLU A 37 -12.14 -11.48 5.13
C GLU A 37 -12.27 -10.12 4.43
N ARG A 38 -13.37 -9.40 4.67
CA ARG A 38 -13.57 -8.05 4.12
C ARG A 38 -12.49 -7.07 4.58
N ALA A 39 -12.03 -7.18 5.83
CA ALA A 39 -10.94 -6.36 6.34
C ALA A 39 -9.61 -6.69 5.61
N ALA A 40 -9.33 -7.97 5.39
CA ALA A 40 -8.15 -8.41 4.65
C ALA A 40 -8.18 -7.94 3.19
N GLU A 41 -9.32 -8.03 2.50
CA GLU A 41 -9.50 -7.51 1.14
C GLU A 41 -9.23 -6.00 1.07
N LYS A 42 -9.80 -5.23 2.01
CA LYS A 42 -9.56 -3.78 2.11
C LYS A 42 -8.09 -3.45 2.33
N ILE A 43 -7.40 -4.19 3.19
CA ILE A 43 -5.96 -4.01 3.43
C ILE A 43 -5.18 -4.30 2.13
N ALA A 44 -5.42 -5.45 1.50
CA ALA A 44 -4.70 -5.86 0.30
C ALA A 44 -4.86 -4.84 -0.83
N GLU A 45 -6.09 -4.41 -1.09
CA GLU A 45 -6.39 -3.45 -2.14
C GLU A 45 -5.81 -2.07 -1.85
N SER A 46 -5.90 -1.60 -0.60
CA SER A 46 -5.32 -0.30 -0.23
C SER A 46 -3.80 -0.30 -0.36
N LEU A 47 -3.14 -1.39 0.05
CA LEU A 47 -1.69 -1.54 -0.11
C LEU A 47 -1.28 -1.61 -1.59
N ARG A 48 -2.09 -2.27 -2.44
CA ARG A 48 -1.89 -2.26 -3.90
C ARG A 48 -1.94 -0.85 -4.45
N VAL A 49 -2.97 -0.07 -4.11
CA VAL A 49 -3.11 1.33 -4.52
C VAL A 49 -1.92 2.16 -4.05
N PHE A 50 -1.52 2.05 -2.78
CA PHE A 50 -0.34 2.74 -2.28
C PHE A 50 0.92 2.38 -3.08
N ALA A 51 1.14 1.10 -3.38
CA ALA A 51 2.28 0.68 -4.18
C ALA A 51 2.23 1.23 -5.60
N GLU A 52 1.06 1.27 -6.24
CA GLU A 52 0.88 1.81 -7.59
C GLU A 52 1.16 3.32 -7.64
N GLU A 53 0.54 4.08 -6.73
CA GLU A 53 0.66 5.54 -6.67
C GLU A 53 2.07 5.98 -6.25
N THR A 54 2.73 5.23 -5.36
CA THR A 54 4.09 5.58 -4.88
C THR A 54 5.21 5.08 -5.80
N ARG A 55 5.06 3.90 -6.44
CA ARG A 55 6.04 3.41 -7.43
C ARG A 55 5.93 4.13 -8.77
N GLY A 56 4.74 4.62 -9.14
CA GLY A 56 4.56 5.51 -10.29
C GLY A 56 5.41 6.78 -10.21
N GLY A 57 5.57 7.34 -9.00
CA GLY A 57 6.46 8.48 -8.75
C GLY A 57 7.97 8.17 -8.76
N GLN A 58 8.35 6.90 -8.56
CA GLN A 58 9.76 6.46 -8.57
C GLN A 58 10.32 6.22 -9.98
N ARG A 59 9.46 6.08 -11.01
CA ARG A 59 9.90 5.85 -12.40
C ARG A 59 10.44 7.10 -13.11
N ALA A 60 10.39 8.27 -12.49
CA ALA A 60 10.72 9.54 -13.15
C ALA A 60 12.09 10.16 -12.77
N VAL A 61 12.98 9.47 -12.02
CA VAL A 61 14.29 10.02 -11.65
C VAL A 61 15.47 9.08 -12.00
N GLY A 62 15.65 8.82 -13.31
CA GLY A 62 16.88 8.55 -14.11
C GLY A 62 18.00 7.54 -13.71
N PRO A 63 18.98 7.23 -14.61
CA PRO A 63 19.08 7.47 -16.05
C PRO A 63 19.05 6.16 -16.90
N PRO A 64 18.92 6.24 -18.25
CA PRO A 64 19.12 5.06 -19.10
C PRO A 64 20.62 4.71 -19.11
N HIS A 65 20.93 3.41 -19.23
CA HIS A 65 22.28 2.86 -19.49
C HIS A 65 23.43 3.26 -18.54
N MET A 66 23.74 2.39 -17.57
CA MET A 66 25.16 2.09 -17.28
C MET A 66 25.34 0.58 -17.36
N GLY A 67 26.10 0.16 -18.38
CA GLY A 67 26.48 -1.23 -18.57
C GLY A 67 27.10 -1.83 -17.32
N CYS A 68 26.92 -3.14 -17.15
CA CYS A 68 27.48 -3.92 -16.06
C CYS A 68 28.93 -3.50 -15.81
N LEU A 69 29.17 -2.91 -14.63
CA LEU A 69 30.54 -2.73 -14.14
C LEU A 69 31.07 -4.14 -13.86
N ASP A 70 32.18 -4.52 -14.49
CA ASP A 70 32.93 -5.68 -14.01
C ASP A 70 33.39 -5.42 -12.57
N TYR A 71 33.65 -6.47 -11.79
CA TYR A 71 34.09 -6.42 -10.38
C TYR A 71 35.37 -5.57 -10.14
N ARG A 72 35.98 -5.03 -11.20
CA ARG A 72 37.16 -4.17 -11.21
C ARG A 72 36.86 -2.68 -11.46
N GLY A 73 35.59 -2.29 -11.58
CA GLY A 73 35.15 -0.89 -11.56
C GLY A 73 35.52 -0.04 -12.78
N LYS A 74 35.87 -0.63 -13.93
CA LYS A 74 36.12 0.14 -15.17
C LYS A 74 34.93 0.03 -16.13
N ARG A 75 34.53 1.17 -16.70
CA ARG A 75 33.55 1.21 -17.80
C ARG A 75 34.23 0.75 -19.08
N ARG A 76 33.57 -0.13 -19.83
CA ARG A 76 34.01 -0.57 -21.15
C ARG A 76 33.65 0.47 -22.21
#